data_AF-A0A957DNZ5-F1
#
_entry.id   AF-A0A957DNZ5-F1
#
_cell.length_a   1.000
_cell.length_b   1.000
_cell.length_c   1.000
_cell.angle_alpha   90.00
_cell.angle_beta   90.00
_cell.angle_gamma   90.00
#
_symmetry.space_group_name_H-M   'P 1'
#
loop_
_entity.id
_entity.type
_entity.pdbx_description
1 polymer ?
#
loop_
_entity_poly.entity_id
_entity_poly.type
_entity_poly.pdbx_seq_one_letter_code
_entity_poly.pdbx_strand_id
1 'polypeptide(L)'
;MKQKRRFLTILPLLADAAGAAGLVLLLPSLAAQFAEPSTINVLIIGGAFVLYCTAVYLIRKLEPAADAERLSRLPAWLTQTITMRLLAIFFALVLAVLLLQQFGYWDSIFVADDRILGAGESASFFVYGPGAWIAASLFYVLVLSASVRVTIEEESRNYVGLALLALLGVNGMLLLGTAVLQSTQLFSSWPGMVGAFGLLVVLFAPPRVWFLAKRPSLLAALSYFGLLLFCAWQVV
;
A
#
# COMPACT_ATOMS: atom_id res chain seq x y z
N MET A 1 27.03 12.14 15.94
CA MET A 1 25.85 11.39 16.43
C MET A 1 24.56 12.22 16.53
N LYS A 2 24.53 13.41 17.15
CA LYS A 2 23.31 14.24 17.27
C LYS A 2 22.65 14.63 15.93
N GLN A 3 23.44 14.89 14.89
CA GLN A 3 22.93 15.27 13.55
C GLN A 3 22.26 14.10 12.81
N LYS A 4 22.84 12.89 12.86
CA LYS A 4 22.24 11.65 12.33
C LYS A 4 20.91 11.35 13.03
N ARG A 5 20.85 11.56 14.35
CA ARG A 5 19.63 11.37 15.16
C ARG A 5 18.50 12.33 14.77
N ARG A 6 18.81 13.62 14.55
CA ARG A 6 17.83 14.61 14.05
C ARG A 6 17.34 14.29 12.64
N PHE A 7 18.24 13.85 11.75
CA PHE A 7 17.87 13.51 10.38
C PHE A 7 16.91 12.31 10.33
N LEU A 8 17.14 11.30 11.17
CA LEU A 8 16.25 10.15 11.32
C LEU A 8 14.84 10.52 11.80
N THR A 9 14.69 11.59 12.59
CA THR A 9 13.38 12.09 13.04
C THR A 9 12.60 12.79 11.91
N ILE A 10 13.31 13.43 10.98
CA ILE A 10 12.73 14.20 9.87
C ILE A 10 12.53 13.33 8.62
N LEU A 11 13.22 12.20 8.52
CA LEU A 11 13.12 11.27 7.40
C LEU A 11 11.69 10.93 6.97
N PRO A 12 10.74 10.67 7.90
CA PRO A 12 9.38 10.32 7.51
C PRO A 12 8.60 11.53 6.98
N LEU A 13 8.90 12.74 7.47
CA LEU A 13 8.37 13.97 6.90
C LEU A 13 8.88 14.20 5.48
N LEU A 14 10.16 13.89 5.20
CA LEU A 14 10.69 13.99 3.84
C LEU A 14 10.00 13.01 2.90
N ALA A 15 9.77 11.77 3.34
CA ALA A 15 9.03 10.79 2.58
C ALA A 15 7.59 11.22 2.31
N ASP A 16 6.92 11.83 3.30
CA ASP A 16 5.54 12.32 3.16
C ASP A 16 5.47 13.58 2.29
N ALA A 17 6.45 14.48 2.38
CA ALA A 17 6.55 15.63 1.51
C ALA A 17 6.77 15.20 0.06
N ALA A 18 7.63 14.19 -0.18
CA ALA A 18 7.80 13.59 -1.49
C ALA A 18 6.52 12.88 -1.97
N GLY A 19 5.81 12.18 -1.07
CA GLY A 19 4.51 11.57 -1.35
C GLY A 19 3.44 12.60 -1.73
N ALA A 20 3.35 13.70 -0.98
CA ALA A 20 2.44 14.81 -1.26
C ALA A 20 2.78 15.50 -2.59
N ALA A 21 4.05 15.75 -2.87
CA ALA A 21 4.49 16.26 -4.17
C ALA A 21 4.13 15.30 -5.30
N GLY A 22 4.34 14.00 -5.11
CA GLY A 22 3.94 12.95 -6.04
C GLY A 22 2.43 12.94 -6.30
N LEU A 23 1.61 13.09 -5.25
CA LEU A 23 0.16 13.22 -5.39
C LEU A 23 -0.23 14.45 -6.20
N VAL A 24 0.31 15.62 -5.88
CA VAL A 24 -0.07 16.85 -6.61
C VAL A 24 0.35 16.79 -8.07
N LEU A 25 1.52 16.23 -8.37
CA LEU A 25 2.10 16.27 -9.72
C LEU A 25 1.67 15.08 -10.60
N LEU A 26 1.55 13.88 -10.03
CA LEU A 26 1.36 12.64 -10.79
C LEU A 26 -0.07 12.10 -10.70
N LEU A 27 -0.81 12.38 -9.61
CA LEU A 27 -2.14 11.80 -9.41
C LEU A 27 -3.10 12.07 -10.57
N PRO A 28 -3.22 13.30 -11.13
CA PRO A 28 -4.14 13.54 -12.24
C PRO A 28 -3.82 12.70 -13.49
N SER A 29 -2.53 12.59 -13.81
CA SER A 29 -2.06 11.82 -14.97
C SER A 29 -2.26 10.32 -14.76
N LEU A 30 -1.97 9.82 -13.56
CA LEU A 30 -2.17 8.42 -13.20
C LEU A 30 -3.65 8.05 -13.15
N ALA A 31 -4.51 8.89 -12.58
CA ALA A 31 -5.94 8.67 -12.52
C ALA A 31 -6.56 8.63 -13.93
N ALA A 32 -6.14 9.53 -14.83
CA ALA A 32 -6.53 9.50 -16.23
C ALA A 32 -6.07 8.21 -16.93
N GLN A 33 -4.83 7.77 -16.69
CA GLN A 33 -4.32 6.50 -17.22
C GLN A 33 -5.10 5.28 -16.71
N PHE A 34 -5.49 5.27 -15.43
CA PHE A 34 -6.25 4.18 -14.82
C PHE A 34 -7.76 4.24 -15.07
N ALA A 35 -8.26 5.25 -15.78
CA ALA A 35 -9.65 5.32 -16.21
C ALA A 35 -9.96 4.32 -17.32
N GLU A 36 -8.97 3.95 -18.12
CA GLU A 36 -9.09 2.93 -19.16
C GLU A 36 -8.46 1.60 -18.70
N PRO A 37 -9.18 0.47 -18.80
CA PRO A 37 -8.60 -0.84 -18.51
C PRO A 37 -7.42 -1.16 -19.44
N SER A 38 -6.31 -1.65 -18.88
CA SER A 38 -5.10 -1.94 -19.65
C SER A 38 -4.19 -2.95 -18.95
N THR A 39 -3.61 -3.88 -19.71
CA THR A 39 -2.59 -4.81 -19.20
C THR A 39 -1.35 -4.08 -18.67
N ILE A 40 -1.00 -2.92 -19.25
CA ILE A 40 0.13 -2.11 -18.76
C ILE A 40 -0.16 -1.59 -17.35
N ASN A 41 -1.40 -1.16 -17.08
CA ASN A 41 -1.82 -0.68 -15.77
C ASN A 41 -1.72 -1.79 -14.71
N VAL A 42 -2.09 -3.01 -15.08
CA VAL A 42 -1.92 -4.19 -14.22
C VAL A 42 -0.45 -4.44 -13.90
N LEU A 43 0.44 -4.38 -14.90
CA LEU A 43 1.89 -4.56 -14.68
C LEU A 43 2.46 -3.47 -13.78
N ILE A 44 2.02 -2.22 -13.93
CA ILE A 44 2.41 -1.09 -13.07
C ILE A 44 1.97 -1.35 -11.62
N ILE A 45 0.70 -1.71 -11.40
CA ILE A 45 0.18 -1.98 -10.05
C ILE A 45 0.86 -3.22 -9.44
N GLY A 46 1.05 -4.28 -10.21
CA GLY A 46 1.72 -5.50 -9.78
C GLY A 46 3.19 -5.27 -9.42
N GLY A 47 3.93 -4.53 -10.25
CA GLY A 47 5.31 -4.13 -9.96
C GLY A 47 5.42 -3.25 -8.71
N ALA A 48 4.54 -2.25 -8.59
CA ALA A 48 4.46 -1.41 -7.41
C ALA A 48 4.10 -2.19 -6.14
N PHE A 49 3.25 -3.20 -6.25
CA PHE A 49 2.91 -4.09 -5.15
C PHE A 49 4.13 -4.92 -4.68
N VAL A 50 4.97 -5.41 -5.59
CA VAL A 50 6.22 -6.10 -5.21
C VAL A 50 7.18 -5.13 -4.50
N LEU A 51 7.30 -3.90 -5.00
CA LEU A 51 8.10 -2.85 -4.35
C LEU A 51 7.54 -2.49 -2.97
N TYR A 52 6.22 -2.43 -2.83
CA TYR A 52 5.53 -2.22 -1.57
C TYR A 52 5.80 -3.36 -0.58
N CYS A 53 5.67 -4.62 -1.00
CA CYS A 53 6.01 -5.79 -0.18
C CYS A 53 7.47 -5.71 0.29
N THR A 54 8.37 -5.35 -0.60
CA THR A 54 9.80 -5.15 -0.30
C THR A 54 10.00 -4.02 0.70
N ALA A 55 9.31 -2.90 0.55
CA ALA A 55 9.33 -1.78 1.48
C ALA A 55 8.85 -2.19 2.88
N VAL A 56 7.72 -2.89 2.97
CA VAL A 56 7.20 -3.40 4.25
C VAL A 56 8.20 -4.36 4.89
N TYR A 57 8.81 -5.25 4.10
CA TYR A 57 9.85 -6.17 4.58
C TYR A 57 11.10 -5.42 5.10
N LEU A 58 11.53 -4.37 4.41
CA LEU A 58 12.63 -3.50 4.87
C LEU A 58 12.28 -2.81 6.19
N ILE A 59 11.08 -2.25 6.34
CA ILE A 59 10.61 -1.66 7.62
C ILE A 59 10.72 -2.69 8.74
N ARG A 60 10.31 -3.94 8.50
CA ARG A 60 10.40 -5.02 9.49
C ARG A 60 11.83 -5.42 9.84
N LYS A 61 12.81 -5.22 8.95
CA LYS A 61 14.24 -5.47 9.21
C LYS A 61 14.99 -4.36 9.96
N LEU A 62 14.45 -3.14 9.99
CA LEU A 62 15.07 -2.01 10.68
C LEU A 62 15.19 -2.26 12.19
N GLU A 63 16.32 -1.89 12.77
CA GLU A 63 16.49 -1.87 14.22
C GLU A 63 15.63 -0.76 14.86
N PRO A 64 14.87 -1.06 15.93
CA PRO A 64 14.15 -0.04 16.72
C PRO A 64 15.13 0.95 17.37
N ALA A 65 14.69 2.19 17.59
CA ALA A 65 15.47 3.12 18.41
C ALA A 65 15.55 2.63 19.86
N ALA A 66 16.64 2.96 20.57
CA ALA A 66 16.80 2.67 21.99
C ALA A 66 15.65 3.18 22.89
N ASP A 67 14.99 4.27 22.48
CA ASP A 67 13.87 4.88 23.22
C ASP A 67 12.49 4.39 22.74
N ALA A 68 12.43 3.47 21.76
CA ALA A 68 11.19 3.04 21.12
C ALA A 68 10.22 2.40 22.12
N GLU A 69 10.67 1.45 22.93
CA GLU A 69 9.83 0.76 23.92
C GLU A 69 9.20 1.70 24.96
N ARG A 70 9.85 2.83 25.25
CA ARG A 70 9.38 3.82 26.23
C ARG A 70 8.30 4.75 25.66
N LEU A 71 8.40 5.08 24.37
CA LEU A 71 7.56 6.07 23.69
C LEU A 71 6.44 5.46 22.85
N SER A 72 6.63 4.23 22.33
CA SER A 72 5.63 3.55 21.51
C SER A 72 4.73 2.66 22.37
N ARG A 73 3.69 3.23 22.98
CA ARG A 73 2.53 2.44 23.45
C ARG A 73 1.57 2.26 22.28
N LEU A 74 1.97 1.44 21.30
CA LEU A 74 1.00 1.02 20.29
C LEU A 74 -0.06 0.12 20.93
N PRO A 75 -1.34 0.26 20.53
CA PRO A 75 -2.37 -0.66 20.98
C PRO A 75 -1.97 -2.10 20.70
N ALA A 76 -2.10 -3.00 21.68
CA ALA A 76 -1.66 -4.39 21.56
C ALA A 76 -2.32 -5.12 20.37
N TRP A 77 -3.54 -4.72 20.00
CA TRP A 77 -4.25 -5.31 18.85
C TRP A 77 -3.55 -5.02 17.51
N LEU A 78 -2.80 -3.93 17.37
CA LEU A 78 -2.03 -3.59 16.17
C LEU A 78 -0.71 -4.35 16.07
N THR A 79 -0.23 -4.96 17.16
CA THR A 79 1.00 -5.78 17.14
C THR A 79 0.71 -7.27 17.16
N GLN A 80 -0.56 -7.66 17.37
CA GLN A 80 -1.01 -9.05 17.32
C GLN A 80 -0.86 -9.64 15.92
N THR A 81 -0.24 -10.82 15.86
CA THR A 81 -0.02 -11.58 14.63
C THR A 81 -1.32 -11.88 13.88
N ILE A 82 -2.42 -12.14 14.60
CA ILE A 82 -3.71 -12.47 13.97
C ILE A 82 -4.32 -11.28 13.26
N THR A 83 -4.32 -10.09 13.88
CA THR A 83 -4.79 -8.84 13.28
C THR A 83 -4.01 -8.54 12.00
N MET A 84 -2.69 -8.66 12.06
CA MET A 84 -1.82 -8.39 10.91
C MET A 84 -2.02 -9.39 9.78
N ARG A 85 -2.34 -10.64 10.07
CA ARG A 85 -2.73 -11.63 9.05
C ARG A 85 -4.08 -11.31 8.42
N LEU A 86 -5.09 -10.95 9.21
CA LEU A 86 -6.40 -10.56 8.68
C LEU A 86 -6.30 -9.32 7.79
N LEU A 87 -5.50 -8.35 8.20
CA LEU A 87 -5.22 -7.13 7.45
C LEU A 87 -4.48 -7.41 6.13
N ALA A 88 -3.54 -8.36 6.18
CA ALA A 88 -2.86 -8.86 4.99
C ALA A 88 -3.85 -9.49 3.99
N ILE A 89 -4.74 -10.36 4.47
CA ILE A 89 -5.76 -11.03 3.66
C ILE A 89 -6.74 -10.00 3.07
N PHE A 90 -7.15 -9.01 3.87
CA PHE A 90 -8.03 -7.96 3.39
C PHE A 90 -7.35 -7.11 2.31
N PHE A 91 -6.09 -6.72 2.52
CA PHE A 91 -5.30 -6.00 1.51
C PHE A 91 -5.19 -6.80 0.21
N ALA A 92 -4.90 -8.08 0.36
CA ALA A 92 -4.87 -9.07 -0.70
C ALA A 92 -6.16 -9.08 -1.54
N LEU A 93 -7.32 -9.14 -0.89
CA LEU A 93 -8.62 -9.14 -1.56
C LEU A 93 -8.88 -7.82 -2.28
N VAL A 94 -8.60 -6.69 -1.64
CA VAL A 94 -8.80 -5.37 -2.26
C VAL A 94 -7.91 -5.20 -3.48
N LEU A 95 -6.63 -5.55 -3.39
CA LEU A 95 -5.72 -5.48 -4.52
C LEU A 95 -6.18 -6.36 -5.68
N ALA A 96 -6.66 -7.58 -5.39
CA ALA A 96 -7.21 -8.45 -6.42
C ALA A 96 -8.41 -7.81 -7.12
N VAL A 97 -9.32 -7.16 -6.39
CA VAL A 97 -10.44 -6.40 -6.96
C VAL A 97 -9.97 -5.25 -7.84
N LEU A 98 -8.99 -4.46 -7.40
CA LEU A 98 -8.44 -3.36 -8.20
C LEU A 98 -7.77 -3.85 -9.49
N LEU A 99 -7.08 -4.99 -9.44
CA LEU A 99 -6.47 -5.57 -10.63
C LEU A 99 -7.52 -6.11 -11.60
N LEU A 100 -8.56 -6.79 -11.09
CA LEU A 100 -9.70 -7.24 -11.91
C LEU A 100 -10.39 -6.07 -12.59
N GLN A 101 -10.58 -4.94 -11.89
CA GLN A 101 -11.08 -3.70 -12.51
C GLN A 101 -10.20 -3.26 -13.69
N GLN A 102 -8.88 -3.25 -13.51
CA GLN A 102 -7.94 -2.80 -14.56
C GLN A 102 -7.80 -3.79 -15.73
N PHE A 103 -8.22 -5.05 -15.56
CA PHE A 103 -8.39 -6.00 -16.67
C PHE A 103 -9.69 -5.81 -17.44
N GLY A 104 -10.60 -4.94 -16.97
CA GLY A 104 -11.95 -4.84 -17.55
C GLY A 104 -12.79 -6.09 -17.24
N TYR A 105 -12.46 -6.82 -16.16
CA TYR A 105 -13.11 -8.07 -15.81
C TYR A 105 -14.62 -7.89 -15.70
N TRP A 106 -15.08 -6.86 -15.01
CA TRP A 106 -16.52 -6.60 -14.82
C TRP A 106 -17.27 -6.46 -16.15
N ASP A 107 -16.73 -5.73 -17.11
CA ASP A 107 -17.34 -5.58 -18.43
C ASP A 107 -17.31 -6.91 -19.21
N SER A 108 -16.23 -7.68 -19.07
CA SER A 108 -16.08 -8.97 -19.75
C SER A 108 -17.03 -10.06 -19.24
N ILE A 109 -17.36 -10.10 -17.93
CA ILE A 109 -18.27 -11.12 -17.37
C ILE A 109 -19.69 -10.96 -17.89
N PHE A 110 -20.14 -9.73 -18.11
CA PHE A 110 -21.52 -9.43 -18.51
C PHE A 110 -21.72 -9.41 -20.04
N VAL A 111 -20.62 -9.37 -20.81
CA VAL A 111 -20.64 -9.33 -22.29
C VAL A 111 -20.14 -10.63 -22.92
N ALA A 112 -19.44 -11.50 -22.17
CA ALA A 112 -19.02 -12.81 -22.66
C ALA A 112 -20.24 -13.69 -22.97
N ASP A 113 -20.58 -13.79 -24.25
CA ASP A 113 -21.47 -14.81 -24.76
C ASP A 113 -20.70 -16.13 -24.82
N ASP A 114 -21.06 -17.09 -23.95
CA ASP A 114 -20.48 -18.43 -23.87
C ASP A 114 -20.55 -19.21 -25.21
N ARG A 115 -21.29 -18.69 -26.18
CA ARG A 115 -21.40 -19.25 -27.54
C ARG A 115 -20.23 -18.89 -28.45
N ILE A 116 -19.46 -17.85 -28.14
CA ILE A 116 -18.38 -17.31 -28.98
C ILE A 116 -17.00 -17.64 -28.38
N LEU A 117 -16.85 -17.61 -27.06
CA LEU A 117 -15.63 -18.02 -26.37
C LEU A 117 -15.69 -19.52 -26.07
N GLY A 118 -14.74 -20.30 -26.61
CA GLY A 118 -14.65 -21.72 -26.29
C GLY A 118 -14.51 -21.93 -24.78
N ALA A 119 -15.17 -22.95 -24.23
CA ALA A 119 -15.25 -23.20 -22.78
C ALA A 119 -13.88 -23.23 -22.05
N GLY A 120 -12.79 -23.53 -22.76
CA GLY A 120 -11.43 -23.49 -22.21
C GLY A 120 -10.82 -22.07 -22.14
N GLU A 121 -11.13 -21.20 -23.10
CA GLU A 121 -10.62 -19.82 -23.15
C GLU A 121 -11.35 -18.94 -22.14
N SER A 122 -12.68 -19.08 -22.04
CA SER A 122 -13.46 -18.44 -20.99
C SER A 122 -13.03 -18.94 -19.60
N ALA A 123 -12.91 -20.25 -19.40
CA ALA A 123 -12.42 -20.79 -18.12
C ALA A 123 -11.01 -20.28 -17.76
N SER A 124 -10.11 -20.11 -18.72
CA SER A 124 -8.79 -19.52 -18.44
C SER A 124 -8.88 -18.06 -18.00
N PHE A 125 -9.77 -17.27 -18.61
CA PHE A 125 -10.03 -15.88 -18.23
C PHE A 125 -10.65 -15.77 -16.82
N PHE A 126 -11.61 -16.64 -16.52
CA PHE A 126 -12.34 -16.69 -15.24
C PHE A 126 -11.54 -17.33 -14.08
N VAL A 127 -10.63 -18.26 -14.37
CA VAL A 127 -9.83 -18.96 -13.35
C VAL A 127 -8.48 -18.27 -13.12
N TYR A 128 -7.77 -17.88 -14.18
CA TYR A 128 -6.44 -17.25 -14.04
C TYR A 128 -6.49 -15.76 -13.74
N GLY A 129 -7.58 -15.05 -14.05
CA GLY A 129 -7.75 -13.66 -13.61
C GLY A 129 -7.83 -13.60 -12.08
N PRO A 130 -8.97 -13.92 -11.45
CA PRO A 130 -9.12 -13.86 -10.00
C PRO A 130 -8.13 -14.77 -9.24
N GLY A 131 -7.88 -15.99 -9.74
CA GLY A 131 -7.06 -16.98 -9.04
C GLY A 131 -5.57 -16.64 -8.96
N ALA A 132 -4.97 -16.16 -10.05
CA ALA A 132 -3.55 -15.76 -10.03
C ALA A 132 -3.32 -14.53 -9.13
N TRP A 133 -4.30 -13.62 -9.08
CA TRP A 133 -4.20 -12.45 -8.20
C TRP A 133 -4.46 -12.78 -6.75
N ILE A 134 -5.37 -13.71 -6.42
CA ILE A 134 -5.49 -14.25 -5.07
C ILE A 134 -4.15 -14.90 -4.64
N ALA A 135 -3.45 -15.60 -5.54
CA ALA A 135 -2.13 -16.17 -5.25
C ALA A 135 -1.04 -15.09 -5.02
N ALA A 136 -1.00 -14.03 -5.85
CA ALA A 136 -0.11 -12.88 -5.64
C ALA A 136 -0.43 -12.13 -4.34
N SER A 137 -1.70 -12.06 -3.99
CA SER A 137 -2.21 -11.49 -2.76
C SER A 137 -1.85 -12.33 -1.52
N LEU A 138 -1.87 -13.67 -1.63
CA LEU A 138 -1.36 -14.59 -0.62
C LEU A 138 0.16 -14.44 -0.42
N PHE A 139 0.91 -14.00 -1.43
CA PHE A 139 2.33 -13.66 -1.25
C PHE A 139 2.53 -12.52 -0.23
N TYR A 140 1.65 -11.52 -0.19
CA TYR A 140 1.70 -10.48 0.84
C TYR A 140 1.40 -11.03 2.23
N VAL A 141 0.45 -11.96 2.35
CA VAL A 141 0.19 -12.71 3.60
C VAL A 141 1.44 -13.47 4.04
N LEU A 142 2.18 -14.10 3.13
CA LEU A 142 3.44 -14.78 3.42
C LEU A 142 4.52 -13.78 3.89
N VAL A 143 4.66 -12.63 3.22
CA VAL A 143 5.62 -11.58 3.61
C VAL A 143 5.32 -11.01 5.00
N LEU A 144 4.04 -10.79 5.33
CA LEU A 144 3.64 -10.28 6.65
C LEU A 144 3.70 -11.35 7.74
N SER A 145 3.42 -12.61 7.42
CA SER A 145 3.45 -13.72 8.39
C SER A 145 4.85 -14.31 8.62
N ALA A 146 5.81 -14.07 7.72
CA ALA A 146 7.19 -14.51 7.89
C ALA A 146 7.81 -13.89 9.15
N SER A 147 8.56 -14.68 9.92
CA SER A 147 9.40 -14.18 11.02
C SER A 147 10.62 -13.48 10.42
N VAL A 148 10.65 -12.14 10.51
CA VAL A 148 11.74 -11.34 9.95
C VAL A 148 12.75 -11.03 11.05
N ARG A 149 13.99 -11.49 10.88
CA ARG A 149 15.10 -11.13 11.77
C ARG A 149 15.51 -9.67 11.52
N VAL A 150 15.70 -8.91 12.60
CA VAL A 150 16.28 -7.57 12.55
C VAL A 150 17.72 -7.71 12.06
N THR A 151 18.05 -7.01 10.97
CA THR A 151 19.35 -7.15 10.27
C THR A 151 19.91 -5.81 9.81
N ILE A 152 19.15 -4.72 9.91
CA ILE A 152 19.59 -3.39 9.50
C ILE A 152 19.79 -2.55 10.76
N GLU A 153 21.04 -2.48 11.21
CA GLU A 153 21.48 -1.78 12.42
C GLU A 153 21.45 -0.25 12.25
N GLU A 154 21.12 0.49 13.31
CA GLU A 154 21.07 1.97 13.29
C GLU A 154 22.44 2.60 12.94
N GLU A 155 23.53 1.95 13.33
CA GLU A 155 24.88 2.43 13.05
C GLU A 155 25.27 2.27 11.58
N SER A 156 24.63 1.34 10.86
CA SER A 156 24.89 1.10 9.44
C SER A 156 24.73 2.37 8.61
N ARG A 157 25.62 2.52 7.60
CA ARG A 157 25.57 3.62 6.63
C ARG A 157 24.29 3.58 5.78
N ASN A 158 23.74 2.39 5.56
CA ASN A 158 22.60 2.18 4.67
C ASN A 158 21.25 2.32 5.37
N TYR A 159 21.21 2.43 6.71
CA TYR A 159 19.96 2.48 7.48
C TYR A 159 19.02 3.59 6.98
N VAL A 160 19.54 4.81 6.83
CA VAL A 160 18.77 5.99 6.42
C VAL A 160 18.20 5.81 5.01
N GLY A 161 19.03 5.33 4.08
CA GLY A 161 18.63 5.12 2.69
C GLY A 161 17.56 4.05 2.56
N LEU A 162 17.72 2.91 3.25
CA LEU A 162 16.75 1.82 3.24
C LEU A 162 15.44 2.19 3.93
N ALA A 163 15.50 2.96 5.03
CA ALA A 163 14.32 3.49 5.69
C ALA A 163 13.55 4.47 4.79
N LEU A 164 14.26 5.38 4.11
CA LEU A 164 13.64 6.32 3.17
C LEU A 164 13.01 5.58 1.98
N LEU A 165 13.76 4.65 1.37
CA LEU A 165 13.27 3.84 0.25
C LEU A 165 12.00 3.07 0.65
N ALA A 166 11.98 2.52 1.86
CA ALA A 166 10.81 1.80 2.34
C ALA A 166 9.60 2.72 2.55
N LEU A 167 9.79 3.90 3.13
CA LEU A 167 8.69 4.87 3.28
C LEU A 167 8.19 5.40 1.94
N LEU A 168 9.09 5.64 0.98
CA LEU A 168 8.72 6.02 -0.38
C LEU A 168 7.97 4.90 -1.10
N GLY A 169 8.34 3.63 -0.89
CA GLY A 169 7.60 2.50 -1.44
C GLY A 169 6.17 2.39 -0.90
N VAL A 170 5.97 2.68 0.39
CA VAL A 170 4.62 2.78 0.99
C VAL A 170 3.83 3.93 0.38
N ASN A 171 4.43 5.12 0.29
CA ASN A 171 3.76 6.30 -0.27
C ASN A 171 3.49 6.17 -1.77
N GLY A 172 4.35 5.49 -2.52
CA GLY A 172 4.15 5.22 -3.95
C GLY A 172 2.98 4.27 -4.19
N MET A 173 2.82 3.24 -3.37
CA MET A 173 1.64 2.36 -3.45
C MET A 173 0.36 3.07 -3.01
N LEU A 174 0.45 3.94 -2.00
CA LEU A 174 -0.67 4.81 -1.61
C LEU A 174 -1.10 5.70 -2.79
N LEU A 175 -0.15 6.38 -3.45
CA LEU A 175 -0.40 7.21 -4.64
C LEU A 175 -1.14 6.42 -5.74
N LEU A 176 -0.62 5.24 -6.11
CA LEU A 176 -1.24 4.41 -7.14
C LEU A 176 -2.62 3.88 -6.72
N GLY A 177 -2.76 3.46 -5.46
CA GLY A 177 -4.04 3.04 -4.90
C GLY A 177 -5.07 4.16 -4.96
N THR A 178 -4.69 5.39 -4.58
CA THR A 178 -5.56 6.58 -4.70
C THR A 178 -5.90 6.88 -6.15
N ALA A 179 -4.94 6.78 -7.07
CA ALA A 179 -5.18 7.02 -8.49
C ALA A 179 -6.22 6.05 -9.09
N VAL A 180 -6.12 4.76 -8.74
CA VAL A 180 -7.09 3.75 -9.15
C VAL A 180 -8.45 3.99 -8.49
N LEU A 181 -8.50 4.35 -7.21
CA LEU A 181 -9.78 4.65 -6.55
C LEU A 181 -10.46 5.87 -7.18
N GLN A 182 -9.70 6.92 -7.51
CA GLN A 182 -10.20 8.11 -8.18
C GLN A 182 -10.71 7.83 -9.60
N SER A 183 -10.12 6.86 -10.31
CA SER A 183 -10.61 6.47 -11.64
C SER A 183 -11.92 5.68 -11.60
N THR A 184 -12.34 5.21 -10.42
CA THR A 184 -13.62 4.52 -10.23
C THR A 184 -14.71 5.47 -9.74
N GLN A 185 -15.93 5.32 -10.26
CA GLN A 185 -17.08 6.07 -9.76
C GLN A 185 -17.67 5.52 -8.45
N LEU A 186 -17.14 4.40 -7.94
CA LEU A 186 -17.66 3.64 -6.79
C LEU A 186 -17.71 4.46 -5.49
N PHE A 187 -16.84 5.45 -5.36
CA PHE A 187 -16.66 6.23 -4.13
C PHE A 187 -17.06 7.71 -4.24
N SER A 188 -17.77 8.09 -5.32
CA SER A 188 -18.17 9.48 -5.60
C SER A 188 -19.24 10.06 -4.67
N SER A 189 -19.90 9.22 -3.88
CA SER A 189 -20.91 9.63 -2.90
C SER A 189 -20.30 9.84 -1.51
N TRP A 190 -20.95 10.62 -0.62
CA TRP A 190 -20.44 10.84 0.74
C TRP A 190 -20.14 9.55 1.53
N PRO A 191 -20.97 8.47 1.47
CA PRO A 191 -20.63 7.21 2.13
C PRO A 191 -19.47 6.51 1.42
N GLY A 192 -19.39 6.66 0.10
CA GLY A 192 -18.27 6.23 -0.71
C GLY A 192 -16.95 6.87 -0.25
N MET A 193 -16.92 8.17 -0.01
CA MET A 193 -15.74 8.88 0.50
C MET A 193 -15.26 8.33 1.84
N VAL A 194 -16.19 8.08 2.78
CA VAL A 194 -15.87 7.47 4.07
C VAL A 194 -15.32 6.04 3.87
N GLY A 195 -15.91 5.29 2.94
CA GLY A 195 -15.41 3.98 2.53
C GLY A 195 -14.00 4.02 1.95
N ALA A 196 -13.72 4.95 1.04
CA ALA A 196 -12.41 5.14 0.43
C ALA A 196 -11.35 5.53 1.46
N PHE A 197 -11.66 6.47 2.35
CA PHE A 197 -10.75 6.81 3.45
C PHE A 197 -10.48 5.60 4.35
N GLY A 198 -11.54 4.89 4.77
CA GLY A 198 -11.42 3.68 5.57
C GLY A 198 -10.53 2.64 4.89
N LEU A 199 -10.71 2.45 3.58
CA LEU A 199 -9.90 1.57 2.76
C LEU A 199 -8.42 2.00 2.76
N LEU A 200 -8.12 3.27 2.46
CA LEU A 200 -6.76 3.79 2.45
C LEU A 200 -6.07 3.63 3.83
N VAL A 201 -6.80 3.91 4.91
CA VAL A 201 -6.31 3.73 6.28
C VAL A 201 -5.99 2.27 6.55
N VAL A 202 -6.93 1.36 6.27
CA VAL A 202 -6.77 -0.08 6.53
C VAL A 202 -5.61 -0.65 5.72
N LEU A 203 -5.44 -0.23 4.47
CA LEU A 203 -4.42 -0.78 3.58
C LEU A 203 -3.02 -0.24 3.86
N PHE A 204 -2.89 1.08 4.04
CA PHE A 204 -1.59 1.75 3.99
C PHE A 204 -1.12 2.32 5.33
N ALA A 205 -2.00 2.55 6.31
CA ALA A 205 -1.55 2.93 7.65
C ALA A 205 -0.71 1.87 8.39
N PRO A 206 -0.96 0.56 8.27
CA PRO A 206 -0.28 -0.44 9.11
C PRO A 206 1.26 -0.49 8.92
N PRO A 207 1.81 -0.50 7.70
CA PRO A 207 3.27 -0.40 7.51
C PRO A 207 3.86 0.85 8.14
N ARG A 208 3.13 1.97 8.07
CA ARG A 208 3.57 3.23 8.68
C ARG A 208 3.56 3.14 10.20
N VAL A 209 2.52 2.55 10.78
CA VAL A 209 2.43 2.30 12.22
C VAL A 209 3.59 1.43 12.69
N TRP A 210 3.98 0.41 11.93
CA TRP A 210 5.18 -0.39 12.23
C TRP A 210 6.48 0.41 12.19
N PHE A 211 6.63 1.30 11.21
CA PHE A 211 7.78 2.20 11.19
C PHE A 211 7.78 3.12 12.42
N LEU A 212 6.63 3.72 12.76
CA LEU A 212 6.48 4.60 13.92
C LEU A 212 6.67 3.85 15.25
N ALA A 213 6.35 2.55 15.31
CA ALA A 213 6.67 1.67 16.45
C ALA A 213 8.18 1.67 16.73
N LYS A 214 8.97 1.57 15.66
CA LYS A 214 10.43 1.51 15.74
C LYS A 214 11.06 2.88 15.94
N ARG A 215 10.41 3.92 15.42
CA ARG A 215 10.88 5.32 15.44
C ARG A 215 9.70 6.26 15.76
N PRO A 216 9.31 6.37 17.04
CA PRO A 216 8.17 7.20 17.41
C PRO A 216 8.46 8.67 17.14
N SER A 217 7.59 9.30 16.35
CA SER A 217 7.63 10.73 16.04
C SER A 217 6.20 11.22 15.79
N LEU A 218 5.74 12.13 16.67
CA LEU A 218 4.38 12.67 16.59
C LEU A 218 4.17 13.47 15.28
N LEU A 219 5.18 14.25 14.88
CA LEU A 219 5.14 15.01 13.64
C LEU A 219 5.01 14.09 12.41
N ALA A 220 5.72 12.95 12.41
CA ALA A 220 5.66 11.96 11.32
C ALA A 220 4.31 11.21 11.25
N ALA A 221 3.62 11.08 12.39
CA ALA A 221 2.28 10.50 12.44
C ALA A 221 1.24 11.48 11.92
N LEU A 222 1.32 12.75 12.34
CA LEU A 222 0.44 13.82 11.86
C LEU A 222 0.62 14.08 10.36
N SER A 223 1.86 14.11 9.86
CA SER A 223 2.11 14.33 8.43
C SER A 223 1.50 13.22 7.57
N TYR A 224 1.64 11.97 8.00
CA TYR A 224 1.07 10.84 7.29
C TYR A 224 -0.47 10.82 7.36
N PHE A 225 -1.04 11.19 8.50
CA PHE A 225 -2.49 11.33 8.62
C PHE A 225 -3.02 12.44 7.70
N GLY A 226 -2.32 13.58 7.61
CA GLY A 226 -2.62 14.64 6.65
C GLY A 226 -2.54 14.15 5.20
N LEU A 227 -1.54 13.32 4.87
CA LEU A 227 -1.42 12.70 3.55
C LEU A 227 -2.62 11.80 3.22
N LEU A 228 -3.07 10.95 4.16
CA LEU A 228 -4.23 10.08 3.98
C LEU A 228 -5.53 10.88 3.82
N LEU A 229 -5.72 11.93 4.62
CA LEU A 229 -6.86 12.83 4.49
C LEU A 229 -6.87 13.53 3.13
N PHE A 230 -5.71 13.99 2.67
CA PHE A 230 -5.57 14.60 1.35
C PHE A 230 -5.91 13.59 0.25
N CYS A 231 -5.43 12.35 0.33
CA CYS A 231 -5.79 11.31 -0.62
C CYS A 231 -7.29 11.04 -0.65
N ALA A 232 -7.94 10.93 0.52
CA ALA A 232 -9.38 10.73 0.58
C ALA A 232 -10.18 11.92 0.03
N TRP A 233 -9.68 13.15 0.21
CA TRP A 233 -10.26 14.34 -0.39
C TRP A 233 -10.16 14.33 -1.93
N GLN A 234 -9.12 13.74 -2.51
CA GLN A 234 -8.97 13.66 -3.98
C GLN A 234 -9.87 12.61 -4.65
N VAL A 235 -10.51 11.73 -3.87
CA VAL A 235 -11.47 10.73 -4.37
C VAL A 235 -12.90 11.33 -4.49
N VAL A 236 -13.08 12.59 -4.09
CA VAL A 236 -14.30 13.39 -4.19
C VAL A 236 -14.43 14.04 -5.56
#